data_AF-A0A7C5R274-F1
#
_entry.id   AF-A0A7C5R274-F1
#
_cell.length_a   1.000
_cell.length_b   1.000
_cell.length_c   1.000
_cell.angle_alpha   90.00
_cell.angle_beta   90.00
_cell.angle_gamma   90.00
#
_symmetry.space_group_name_H-M   'P 1'
#
loop_
_entity.id
_entity.type
_entity.pdbx_description
1 polymer ?
#
loop_
_entity_poly.entity_id
_entity_poly.type
_entity_poly.pdbx_seq_one_letter_code
_entity_poly.pdbx_strand_id
1 'polypeptide(L)'
;MLDERGRFDFTGELLDLVETVWGAYERTSGRPSSARERLAGLAYIVAALRQDLDAIGAQLLAASELQGIDLAGALQEAFAPSAGGGTSTARDELARRGWLS
;
A
#
# COMPACT_ATOMS: atom_id res chain seq x y z
N MET A 1 -11.74 -2.36 -5.83
CA MET A 1 -12.55 -3.57 -6.13
C MET A 1 -13.02 -4.18 -4.81
N LEU A 2 -14.04 -5.04 -4.71
CA LEU A 2 -14.34 -5.72 -3.43
C LEU A 2 -13.66 -7.10 -3.40
N ASP A 3 -13.07 -7.48 -2.26
CA ASP A 3 -12.51 -8.82 -2.03
C ASP A 3 -13.62 -9.85 -1.76
N GLU A 4 -13.23 -11.11 -1.57
CA GLU A 4 -14.13 -12.23 -1.27
C GLU A 4 -14.92 -12.06 0.04
N ARG A 5 -14.54 -11.08 0.87
CA ARG A 5 -15.17 -10.74 2.15
C ARG A 5 -15.97 -9.43 2.06
N GLY A 6 -16.13 -8.87 0.86
CA GLY A 6 -16.84 -7.62 0.60
C GLY A 6 -16.09 -6.37 1.08
N ARG A 7 -14.78 -6.46 1.34
CA ARG A 7 -13.93 -5.33 1.72
C ARG A 7 -13.31 -4.71 0.50
N PHE A 8 -13.01 -3.42 0.53
CA PHE A 8 -12.27 -2.81 -0.57
C PHE A 8 -10.84 -3.37 -0.64
N ASP A 9 -10.50 -3.96 -1.79
CA ASP A 9 -9.14 -4.30 -2.17
C ASP A 9 -8.64 -3.26 -3.18
N PHE A 10 -7.46 -2.73 -2.87
CA PHE A 10 -6.71 -1.73 -3.65
C PHE A 10 -5.27 -2.18 -3.90
N THR A 11 -4.97 -3.47 -3.74
CA THR A 11 -3.60 -3.98 -3.85
C THR A 11 -3.01 -3.68 -5.23
N GLY A 12 -3.76 -3.92 -6.30
CA GLY A 12 -3.32 -3.63 -7.66
C GLY A 12 -3.09 -2.14 -7.90
N GLU A 13 -4.05 -1.31 -7.51
CA GLU A 13 -4.00 0.14 -7.65
C GLU A 13 -2.84 0.76 -6.85
N LEU A 14 -2.58 0.25 -5.64
CA LEU A 14 -1.46 0.69 -4.82
C LEU A 14 -0.12 0.33 -5.47
N LEU A 15 0.01 -0.88 -6.01
CA LEU A 15 1.23 -1.29 -6.70
C LEU A 15 1.43 -0.52 -8.02
N ASP A 16 0.36 -0.14 -8.72
CA ASP A 16 0.43 0.76 -9.89
C ASP A 16 0.90 2.17 -9.51
N LEU A 17 0.43 2.69 -8.37
CA LEU A 17 0.93 3.96 -7.82
C LEU A 17 2.43 3.86 -7.51
N VAL A 18 2.87 2.78 -6.85
CA VAL A 18 4.28 2.55 -6.52
C VAL A 18 5.13 2.51 -7.80
N GLU A 19 4.72 1.77 -8.82
CA GLU A 19 5.39 1.73 -10.12
C GLU A 19 5.44 3.10 -10.80
N THR A 20 4.37 3.89 -10.68
CA THR A 20 4.30 5.24 -11.24
C THR A 20 5.30 6.18 -10.56
N VAL A 21 5.40 6.13 -9.23
CA VAL A 21 6.37 6.90 -8.44
C VAL A 21 7.80 6.47 -8.79
N TRP A 22 8.05 5.17 -8.87
CA TRP A 22 9.35 4.64 -9.28
C TRP A 22 9.73 5.10 -10.69
N GLY A 23 8.82 4.99 -11.65
CA GLY A 23 9.05 5.47 -13.01
C GLY A 23 9.31 6.97 -13.09
N ALA A 24 8.73 7.77 -12.20
CA ALA A 24 9.06 9.19 -12.08
C ALA A 24 10.48 9.42 -11.54
N TYR A 25 10.89 8.64 -10.53
CA TYR A 25 12.24 8.67 -9.99
C TYR A 25 13.29 8.24 -11.03
N GLU A 26 13.04 7.17 -11.80
CA GLU A 26 13.96 6.71 -12.86
C GLU A 26 14.21 7.79 -13.93
N ARG A 27 13.18 8.58 -14.26
CA ARG A 27 13.32 9.69 -15.22
C ARG A 27 14.23 10.81 -14.73
N THR A 28 14.35 11.01 -13.42
CA THR A 28 15.13 12.11 -12.83
C THR A 28 16.51 11.66 -12.34
N SER A 29 16.62 10.43 -11.85
CA SER A 29 17.81 9.91 -11.16
C SER A 29 18.56 8.83 -11.96
N GLY A 30 18.00 8.39 -13.08
CA GLY A 30 18.55 7.32 -13.91
C GLY A 30 17.95 5.95 -13.59
N ARG A 31 18.28 4.97 -14.45
CA ARG A 31 17.77 3.59 -14.31
C ARG A 31 18.54 2.84 -13.21
N PRO A 32 17.89 1.89 -12.52
CA PRO A 32 18.57 1.03 -11.56
C PRO A 32 19.66 0.21 -12.24
N SER A 33 20.77 0.01 -11.53
CA SER A 33 21.91 -0.81 -11.95
C SER A 33 21.61 -2.31 -11.91
N SER A 34 20.56 -2.72 -11.19
CA SER A 34 20.16 -4.13 -11.06
C SER A 34 18.68 -4.31 -10.72
N ALA A 35 18.16 -5.52 -10.95
CA ALA A 35 16.81 -5.90 -10.51
C ALA A 35 16.63 -5.79 -8.99
N ARG A 36 17.68 -6.10 -8.22
CA ARG A 36 17.65 -5.99 -6.74
C ARG A 36 17.49 -4.54 -6.30
N GLU A 37 18.23 -3.62 -6.91
CA GLU A 37 18.11 -2.18 -6.61
C GLU A 37 16.71 -1.67 -6.93
N ARG A 38 16.16 -2.05 -8.09
CA ARG A 38 14.77 -1.73 -8.44
C ARG A 38 13.79 -2.20 -7.36
N LEU A 39 13.89 -3.45 -6.93
CA LEU A 39 13.00 -4.00 -5.90
C LEU A 39 13.17 -3.30 -4.55
N ALA A 40 14.40 -2.93 -4.18
CA ALA A 40 14.66 -2.15 -2.97
C ALA A 40 13.99 -0.76 -3.05
N GLY A 41 14.05 -0.11 -4.22
CA GLY A 41 13.39 1.17 -4.46
C GLY A 41 11.86 1.08 -4.38
N LEU A 42 11.27 0.06 -4.99
CA LEU A 42 9.82 -0.17 -4.90
C LEU A 42 9.39 -0.48 -3.46
N ALA A 43 10.13 -1.32 -2.74
CA ALA A 43 9.87 -1.61 -1.33
C ALA A 43 9.98 -0.35 -0.45
N TYR A 44 10.96 0.52 -0.73
CA TYR A 44 11.09 1.80 -0.07
C TYR A 44 9.86 2.69 -0.28
N ILE A 45 9.35 2.79 -1.51
CA ILE A 45 8.13 3.56 -1.80
C ILE A 45 6.93 2.99 -1.05
N VAL A 46 6.76 1.66 -1.01
CA VAL A 46 5.69 1.01 -0.21
C VAL A 46 5.79 1.40 1.27
N ALA A 47 7.01 1.37 1.83
CA ALA A 47 7.24 1.74 3.24
C ALA A 47 6.93 3.22 3.49
N ALA A 48 7.34 4.12 2.59
CA ALA A 48 7.03 5.54 2.68
C ALA A 48 5.52 5.81 2.62
N LEU A 49 4.81 5.18 1.68
CA LEU A 49 3.35 5.28 1.58
C LEU A 49 2.66 4.78 2.86
N ARG A 50 3.15 3.68 3.46
CA ARG A 50 2.60 3.19 4.72
C ARG A 50 2.76 4.24 5.84
N GLN A 51 3.94 4.84 5.96
CA GLN A 51 4.18 5.88 6.95
C GLN A 51 3.26 7.09 6.75
N ASP A 52 3.07 7.54 5.52
CA ASP A 52 2.18 8.67 5.20
C ASP A 52 0.71 8.35 5.51
N LEU A 53 0.25 7.14 5.20
CA LEU A 53 -1.10 6.68 5.54
C LEU A 53 -1.33 6.62 7.05
N ASP A 54 -0.34 6.17 7.82
CA ASP A 54 -0.40 6.17 9.28
C ASP A 54 -0.50 7.61 9.83
N ALA A 55 0.27 8.55 9.27
CA ALA A 55 0.21 9.96 9.64
C ALA A 55 -1.16 10.59 9.32
N ILE A 56 -1.71 10.30 8.12
CA ILE A 56 -3.06 10.75 7.73
C ILE A 56 -4.12 10.19 8.68
N GLY A 57 -4.05 8.89 8.99
CA GLY A 57 -4.97 8.25 9.94
C GLY A 57 -4.95 8.92 11.32
N ALA A 58 -3.77 9.25 11.83
CA ALA A 58 -3.62 9.96 13.10
C ALA A 58 -4.25 11.36 13.07
N GLN A 59 -4.10 12.10 11.97
CA GLN A 59 -4.73 13.42 11.81
C GLN A 59 -6.26 13.33 11.73
N LEU A 60 -6.79 12.33 11.00
CA LEU A 60 -8.24 12.11 10.93
C LEU A 60 -8.84 11.76 12.29
N LEU A 61 -8.15 10.95 13.10
CA LEU A 61 -8.59 10.64 14.47
C LEU A 61 -8.62 11.85 15.40
N ALA A 62 -7.78 12.86 15.13
CA ALA A 62 -7.75 14.10 15.89
C ALA A 62 -8.77 15.14 15.40
N ALA A 63 -9.43 14.92 14.26
CA ALA A 63 -10.34 15.88 13.65
C ALA A 63 -11.66 16.00 14.43
N SER A 64 -11.97 17.22 14.88
CA SER A 64 -13.20 17.51 15.63
C SER A 64 -14.48 17.26 14.83
N GLU A 65 -14.39 17.38 13.51
CA GLU A 65 -15.47 17.23 12.54
C GLU A 65 -15.95 15.79 12.43
N LEU A 66 -15.13 14.83 12.87
CA LEU A 66 -15.43 13.40 12.85
C LEU A 66 -15.88 12.89 14.24
N GLN A 67 -16.12 13.79 15.20
CA GLN A 67 -16.67 13.43 16.51
C GLN A 67 -18.03 12.74 16.38
N GLY A 68 -18.20 11.64 17.12
CA GLY A 68 -19.42 10.82 17.09
C GLY A 68 -19.39 9.69 16.06
N ILE A 69 -18.37 9.63 15.20
CA ILE A 69 -18.10 8.48 14.34
C ILE A 69 -17.10 7.57 15.06
N ASP A 70 -17.34 6.25 15.07
CA ASP A 70 -16.35 5.27 15.53
C ASP A 70 -15.25 5.05 14.46
N LEU A 71 -14.50 6.11 14.22
CA LEU A 71 -13.42 6.11 13.25
C LEU A 71 -12.27 5.20 13.69
N ALA A 72 -12.00 5.12 15.00
CA ALA A 72 -10.98 4.25 15.56
C ALA A 72 -11.29 2.78 15.27
N GLY A 73 -12.54 2.34 15.51
CA GLY A 73 -13.00 0.99 15.17
C GLY A 73 -12.90 0.71 13.68
N ALA A 74 -13.35 1.65 12.83
CA ALA A 74 -13.31 1.50 11.37
C ALA A 74 -11.87 1.37 10.83
N LEU A 75 -10.94 2.21 11.31
CA LEU A 75 -9.54 2.14 10.92
C LEU A 75 -8.85 0.88 11.46
N GLN A 76 -9.17 0.46 12.69
CA GLN A 76 -8.64 -0.77 13.26
C GLN A 76 -9.09 -1.99 12.46
N GLU A 77 -10.34 -2.04 12.01
CA GLU A 77 -10.84 -3.13 11.17
C GLU A 77 -10.13 -3.15 9.80
N ALA A 78 -9.91 -1.97 9.20
CA ALA A 78 -9.25 -1.84 7.90
C ALA A 78 -7.75 -2.16 7.96
N PHE A 79 -7.07 -1.82 9.06
CA PHE A 79 -5.63 -2.04 9.23
C PHE A 79 -5.28 -3.34 9.96
N ALA A 80 -6.26 -4.09 10.48
CA ALA A 80 -6.01 -5.37 11.12
C ALA A 80 -5.30 -6.31 10.13
N PRO A 81 -4.25 -7.04 10.57
CA PRO A 81 -3.63 -8.08 9.76
C PRO A 81 -4.71 -9.03 9.24
N SER A 82 -4.82 -9.16 7.91
CA SER A 82 -5.83 -10.05 7.34
C SER A 82 -5.55 -11.48 7.82
N ALA A 83 -6.46 -12.04 8.63
CA ALA A 83 -6.28 -13.32 9.28
C ALA A 83 -6.35 -14.55 8.34
N GLY A 84 -5.97 -14.41 7.05
CA GLY A 84 -5.80 -15.56 6.16
C GLY A 84 -6.30 -15.44 4.72
N GLY A 85 -6.40 -14.24 4.13
CA GLY A 85 -6.85 -14.10 2.74
C GLY A 85 -6.18 -12.97 1.94
N GLY A 86 -5.85 -11.83 2.55
CA GLY A 86 -5.21 -10.71 1.82
C GLY A 86 -3.76 -10.98 1.42
N THR A 87 -3.10 -11.95 2.06
CA THR A 87 -1.71 -12.31 1.75
C THR A 87 -1.56 -13.14 0.48
N SER A 88 -2.56 -13.91 0.04
CA SER A 88 -2.51 -14.63 -1.25
C SER A 88 -2.67 -13.65 -2.41
N THR A 89 -3.63 -12.73 -2.35
CA THR A 89 -3.84 -11.73 -3.40
C THR A 89 -2.64 -10.82 -3.59
N ALA A 90 -2.04 -10.34 -2.49
CA ALA A 90 -0.82 -9.53 -2.57
C ALA A 90 0.37 -10.34 -3.12
N ARG A 91 0.52 -11.61 -2.73
CA ARG A 91 1.60 -12.46 -3.24
C ARG A 91 1.44 -12.75 -4.74
N ASP A 92 0.24 -13.10 -5.17
CA ASP A 92 -0.06 -13.40 -6.57
C ASP A 92 0.15 -12.17 -7.45
N GLU A 93 -0.26 -11.00 -6.98
CA GLU A 93 -0.07 -9.74 -7.68
C GLU A 93 1.41 -9.34 -7.77
N LEU A 94 2.17 -9.50 -6.69
CA LEU A 94 3.62 -9.29 -6.69
C LEU A 94 4.34 -10.28 -7.62
N ALA A 95 3.92 -11.55 -7.66
CA ALA A 95 4.47 -12.56 -8.57
C ALA A 95 4.13 -12.23 -10.04
N ARG A 96 2.89 -11.85 -10.34
CA ARG A 96 2.44 -11.42 -11.67
C ARG A 96 3.27 -10.25 -12.21
N ARG A 97 3.68 -9.33 -11.32
CA ARG A 97 4.53 -8.17 -11.64
C ARG A 97 6.03 -8.50 -11.68
N GLY A 98 6.42 -9.74 -11.34
CA GLY A 98 7.81 -10.18 -11.29
C GLY A 98 8.60 -9.61 -10.11
N TRP A 99 7.93 -9.15 -9.05
CA TRP A 99 8.58 -8.64 -7.84
C TRP A 99 9.04 -9.77 -6.92
N LEU A 100 8.28 -10.87 -6.90
CA LEU A 100 8.57 -12.08 -6.16
C LEU A 100 8.57 -13.28 -7.11
N SER A 101 9.32 -14.33 -6.73
CA SER A 101 9.37 -15.64 -7.41
C SER A 101 8.78 -16.73 -6.54
#